data_AF-A0A9W8WP37-F1
#
_entry.id   AF-A0A9W8WP37-F1
#
_cell.length_a   1.000
_cell.length_b   1.000
_cell.length_c   1.000
_cell.angle_alpha   90.00
_cell.angle_beta   90.00
_cell.angle_gamma   90.00
#
_symmetry.space_group_name_H-M   'P 1'
#
loop_
_entity.id
_entity.type
_entity.pdbx_description
1 polymer ?
#
loop_
_entity_poly.entity_id
_entity_poly.type
_entity_poly.pdbx_seq_one_letter_code
_entity_poly.pdbx_strand_id
1 'polypeptide(L)'
;MPFDRRLLLTTFTSFVCGFTLGSASAGSMAALRFRAENAHRLPISQPGWYLYHKSKNYYKTKEGVLEGLRKGCKVAAWSSVFFVVEESLDVFRGTWKAGRTMDEMEGVDELSLKRIDRGVAGSRDFVSSALAGMVTGGVWSAWHQFPVSFAARTIRMGLVVGLGYGLGQDALVWAKARYGDGEEGESWIYKGAKNRKQVDIGEGGEKA
;
A
#
# COMPACT_ATOMS: atom_id res chain seq x y z
N MET A 1 -13.60 2.92 0.77
CA MET A 1 -13.18 2.21 -0.47
C MET A 1 -13.23 0.70 -0.21
N PRO A 2 -13.58 -0.14 -1.19
CA PRO A 2 -13.60 -1.59 -1.05
C PRO A 2 -12.18 -2.17 -0.87
N PHE A 3 -12.07 -3.30 -0.16
CA PHE A 3 -10.80 -3.93 0.21
C PHE A 3 -9.92 -4.27 -0.99
N ASP A 4 -10.49 -4.85 -2.05
CA ASP A 4 -9.75 -5.27 -3.25
C ASP A 4 -8.99 -4.12 -3.91
N ARG A 5 -9.64 -2.96 -4.04
CA ARG A 5 -9.01 -1.77 -4.63
C ARG A 5 -7.91 -1.22 -3.72
N ARG A 6 -8.10 -1.25 -2.39
CA ARG A 6 -7.09 -0.80 -1.43
C ARG A 6 -5.84 -1.69 -1.51
N LEU A 7 -6.04 -3.02 -1.58
CA LEU A 7 -4.95 -3.98 -1.67
C LEU A 7 -4.18 -3.84 -2.99
N LEU A 8 -4.88 -3.74 -4.13
CA LEU A 8 -4.25 -3.58 -5.45
C LEU A 8 -3.44 -2.30 -5.55
N LEU A 9 -4.04 -1.16 -5.17
CA LEU A 9 -3.36 0.14 -5.21
C LEU A 9 -2.13 0.15 -4.31
N THR A 10 -2.24 -0.38 -3.09
CA THR A 10 -1.13 -0.40 -2.15
C THR A 10 -0.01 -1.32 -2.62
N THR A 11 -0.35 -2.51 -3.12
CA THR A 11 0.66 -3.47 -3.61
C THR A 11 1.43 -2.87 -4.79
N PHE A 12 0.74 -2.20 -5.70
CA PHE A 12 1.36 -1.54 -6.84
C PHE A 12 2.23 -0.35 -6.44
N THR A 13 1.74 0.56 -5.59
CA THR A 13 2.53 1.72 -5.13
C THR A 13 3.74 1.29 -4.30
N SER A 14 3.57 0.32 -3.42
CA SER A 14 4.63 -0.30 -2.63
C SER A 14 5.71 -0.93 -3.52
N PHE A 15 5.30 -1.66 -4.56
CA PHE A 15 6.23 -2.21 -5.56
C PHE A 15 7.03 -1.10 -6.25
N VAL A 16 6.38 -0.04 -6.72
CA VAL A 16 7.04 1.08 -7.42
C VAL A 16 8.03 1.80 -6.49
N CYS A 17 7.64 2.08 -5.24
CA CYS A 17 8.53 2.67 -4.24
C CYS A 17 9.72 1.75 -3.93
N GLY A 18 9.49 0.45 -3.75
CA GLY A 18 10.55 -0.53 -3.50
C GLY A 18 11.49 -0.70 -4.69
N PHE A 19 10.94 -0.69 -5.91
CA PHE A 19 11.71 -0.79 -7.15
C PHE A 19 12.58 0.44 -7.38
N THR A 20 12.04 1.65 -7.17
CA THR A 20 12.78 2.90 -7.37
C THR A 20 13.93 3.04 -6.38
N LEU A 21 13.68 2.83 -5.08
CA LEU A 21 14.73 2.84 -4.05
C LEU A 21 15.76 1.71 -4.26
N GLY A 22 15.28 0.51 -4.63
CA GLY A 22 16.12 -0.64 -4.92
C GLY A 22 17.05 -0.42 -6.11
N SER A 23 16.50 0.08 -7.21
CA SER A 23 17.25 0.36 -8.45
C SER A 23 18.24 1.50 -8.26
N ALA A 24 17.87 2.56 -7.55
CA ALA A 24 18.75 3.70 -7.30
C ALA A 24 19.97 3.32 -6.43
N SER A 25 19.74 2.57 -5.35
CA SER A 25 20.81 2.11 -4.47
C SER A 25 21.74 1.10 -5.16
N ALA A 26 21.17 0.09 -5.81
CA ALA A 26 21.90 -0.94 -6.55
C ALA A 26 22.70 -0.35 -7.71
N GLY A 27 22.09 0.52 -8.50
CA GLY A 27 22.74 1.18 -9.62
C GLY A 27 23.90 2.07 -9.19
N SER A 28 23.78 2.75 -8.05
CA SER A 28 24.88 3.57 -7.50
C SER A 28 26.06 2.70 -7.05
N MET A 29 25.78 1.58 -6.37
CA MET A 29 26.82 0.62 -5.98
C MET A 29 27.50 -0.04 -7.18
N ALA A 30 26.72 -0.48 -8.17
CA ALA A 30 27.25 -1.10 -9.40
C ALA A 30 28.12 -0.12 -10.20
N ALA A 31 27.73 1.15 -10.27
CA ALA A 31 28.53 2.18 -10.94
C ALA A 31 29.85 2.45 -10.23
N LEU A 32 29.87 2.46 -8.88
CA LEU A 32 31.10 2.60 -8.10
C LEU A 32 32.02 1.38 -8.26
N ARG A 33 31.47 0.17 -8.23
CA ARG A 33 32.23 -1.08 -8.49
C ARG A 33 32.89 -1.05 -9.87
N PHE A 34 32.12 -0.73 -10.91
CA PHE A 34 32.65 -0.62 -12.28
C PHE A 34 33.78 0.40 -12.38
N ARG A 35 33.68 1.54 -11.68
CA ARG A 35 34.75 2.56 -11.64
C ARG A 35 35.98 2.08 -10.89
N ALA A 36 35.80 1.38 -9.77
CA ALA A 36 36.91 0.81 -9.01
C ALA A 36 37.67 -0.24 -9.83
N GLU A 37 36.94 -1.17 -10.47
CA GLU A 37 37.51 -2.20 -11.33
C GLU A 37 38.25 -1.61 -12.54
N ASN A 38 37.74 -0.54 -13.14
CA ASN A 38 38.32 0.09 -14.33
C ASN A 38 39.21 1.29 -14.02
N ALA A 39 39.55 1.56 -12.76
CA ALA A 39 40.39 2.70 -12.39
C ALA A 39 41.77 2.67 -13.07
N HIS A 40 42.26 1.46 -13.37
CA HIS A 40 43.54 1.23 -14.05
C HIS A 40 43.43 1.22 -15.60
N ARG A 41 42.22 1.23 -16.17
CA ARG A 41 41.96 1.15 -17.64
C ARG A 41 41.12 2.34 -18.12
N LEU A 42 41.59 3.55 -17.83
CA LEU A 42 40.91 4.76 -18.30
C LEU A 42 41.19 4.96 -19.79
N PRO A 43 40.15 5.22 -20.62
CA PRO A 43 40.33 5.41 -22.04
C PRO A 43 41.09 6.72 -22.33
N ILE A 44 42.06 6.64 -23.25
CA ILE A 44 42.86 7.78 -23.72
C ILE A 44 42.32 8.41 -25.01
N SER A 45 41.44 7.70 -25.74
CA SER A 45 40.87 8.14 -27.01
C SER A 45 39.42 8.60 -26.87
N GLN A 46 38.99 9.52 -27.74
CA GLN A 46 37.60 10.02 -27.78
C GLN A 46 36.56 8.89 -27.97
N PRO A 47 36.73 7.92 -28.90
CA PRO A 47 35.79 6.79 -29.05
C PRO A 47 35.78 5.86 -27.83
N GLY A 48 36.92 5.72 -27.13
CA GLY A 48 37.03 4.88 -25.94
C GLY A 48 36.18 5.38 -24.77
N TRP A 49 36.04 6.70 -24.62
CA TRP A 49 35.17 7.30 -23.61
C TRP A 49 33.69 6.97 -23.81
N TYR A 50 33.23 6.95 -25.07
CA TYR A 50 31.86 6.54 -25.39
C TYR A 50 31.59 5.08 -24.99
N LEU A 51 32.48 4.16 -25.39
CA LEU A 51 32.35 2.74 -25.05
C LEU A 51 32.40 2.51 -23.54
N TYR A 52 33.28 3.23 -22.83
CA TYR A 52 33.36 3.18 -21.37
C TYR A 52 32.04 3.57 -20.70
N HIS A 53 31.41 4.68 -21.13
CA HIS A 53 30.12 5.11 -20.59
C HIS A 53 28.96 4.19 -20.99
N LYS A 54 28.97 3.61 -22.20
CA LYS A 54 27.99 2.62 -22.63
C LYS A 54 28.04 1.37 -21.75
N SER A 55 29.23 0.80 -21.53
CA SER A 55 29.42 -0.38 -20.68
C SER A 55 29.08 -0.09 -19.21
N LYS A 56 29.49 1.07 -18.69
CA LYS A 56 29.12 1.51 -17.33
C LYS A 56 27.61 1.62 -17.16
N ASN A 57 26.92 2.22 -18.14
CA ASN A 57 25.47 2.39 -18.07
C ASN A 57 24.74 1.06 -18.20
N TYR A 58 25.23 0.13 -19.02
CA TYR A 58 24.67 -1.21 -19.11
C TYR A 58 24.81 -1.99 -17.80
N TYR A 59 26.00 -1.98 -17.20
CA TYR A 59 26.26 -2.65 -15.91
C TYR A 59 25.38 -2.06 -14.79
N LYS A 60 25.27 -0.72 -14.74
CA LYS A 60 24.39 -0.01 -13.81
C LYS A 60 22.91 -0.42 -13.98
N THR A 61 22.40 -0.43 -15.21
CA THR A 61 20.99 -0.74 -15.48
C THR A 61 20.67 -2.20 -15.21
N LYS A 62 21.56 -3.13 -15.59
CA LYS A 62 21.38 -4.57 -15.36
C LYS A 62 21.22 -4.89 -13.86
N GLU A 63 22.17 -4.43 -13.05
CA GLU A 63 22.15 -4.67 -11.61
C GLU A 63 21.02 -3.89 -10.93
N GLY A 64 20.77 -2.66 -11.38
CA GLY A 64 19.68 -1.81 -10.90
C GLY A 64 18.31 -2.47 -11.07
N VAL A 65 18.00 -2.97 -12.27
CA VAL A 65 16.70 -3.59 -12.58
C VAL A 65 16.51 -4.89 -11.79
N LEU A 66 17.52 -5.76 -11.75
CA LEU A 66 17.39 -7.06 -11.09
C LEU A 66 17.20 -6.91 -9.57
N GLU A 67 18.03 -6.07 -8.94
CA GLU A 67 17.92 -5.82 -7.50
C GLU A 67 16.68 -4.98 -7.16
N GLY A 68 16.30 -4.05 -8.04
CA GLY A 68 15.06 -3.28 -7.98
C GLY A 68 13.82 -4.18 -7.97
N LEU A 69 13.72 -5.14 -8.89
CA LEU A 69 12.62 -6.12 -8.93
C LEU A 69 12.56 -6.94 -7.64
N ARG A 70 13.72 -7.46 -7.18
CA ARG A 70 13.79 -8.27 -5.95
C ARG A 70 13.32 -7.48 -4.73
N LYS A 71 13.79 -6.24 -4.56
CA LYS A 71 13.39 -5.37 -3.44
C LYS A 71 11.94 -4.92 -3.58
N GLY A 72 11.49 -4.54 -4.78
CA GLY A 72 10.12 -4.18 -5.08
C GLY A 72 9.13 -5.27 -4.70
N CYS A 73 9.35 -6.51 -5.17
CA CYS A 73 8.51 -7.65 -4.81
C CYS A 73 8.52 -7.95 -3.31
N LYS A 74 9.69 -7.84 -2.65
CA LYS A 74 9.80 -8.05 -1.20
C LYS A 74 8.97 -7.05 -0.42
N VAL A 75 9.08 -5.75 -0.73
CA VAL A 75 8.32 -4.69 -0.04
C VAL A 75 6.83 -4.83 -0.33
N ALA A 76 6.44 -5.11 -1.58
CA ALA A 76 5.06 -5.36 -1.97
C ALA A 76 4.43 -6.52 -1.20
N ALA A 77 5.15 -7.64 -1.05
CA ALA A 77 4.69 -8.80 -0.29
C ALA A 77 4.51 -8.48 1.21
N TRP A 78 5.43 -7.74 1.82
CA TRP A 78 5.29 -7.37 3.23
C TRP A 78 4.19 -6.33 3.47
N SER A 79 3.98 -5.41 2.52
CA SER A 79 2.84 -4.51 2.57
C SER A 79 1.51 -5.26 2.43
N SER A 80 1.39 -6.24 1.53
CA SER A 80 0.14 -6.98 1.39
C SER A 80 -0.18 -7.78 2.65
N VAL A 81 0.82 -8.40 3.29
CA VAL A 81 0.67 -9.06 4.60
C VAL A 81 0.12 -8.08 5.64
N PHE A 82 0.70 -6.88 5.75
CA PHE A 82 0.23 -5.87 6.70
C PHE A 82 -1.24 -5.51 6.48
N PHE A 83 -1.66 -5.23 5.23
CA PHE A 83 -3.04 -4.85 4.92
C PHE A 83 -4.05 -5.99 5.10
N VAL A 84 -3.64 -7.24 4.85
CA VAL A 84 -4.47 -8.43 5.11
C VAL A 84 -4.69 -8.57 6.62
N VAL A 85 -3.63 -8.40 7.42
CA VAL A 85 -3.72 -8.46 8.88
C VAL A 85 -4.59 -7.32 9.42
N GLU A 86 -4.41 -6.11 8.92
CA GLU A 86 -5.23 -4.95 9.30
C GLU A 86 -6.72 -5.19 9.04
N GLU A 87 -7.10 -5.62 7.82
CA GLU A 87 -8.50 -5.91 7.51
C GLU A 87 -9.04 -7.08 8.34
N SER A 88 -8.24 -8.11 8.58
CA SER A 88 -8.64 -9.24 9.44
C SER A 88 -8.95 -8.77 10.87
N LEU A 89 -8.15 -7.85 11.41
CA LEU A 89 -8.36 -7.27 12.73
C LEU A 89 -9.56 -6.33 12.77
N ASP A 90 -9.80 -5.55 11.70
CA ASP A 90 -10.99 -4.72 11.56
C ASP A 90 -12.26 -5.58 11.55
N VAL A 91 -12.27 -6.66 10.77
CA VAL A 91 -13.39 -7.62 10.70
C VAL A 91 -13.61 -8.29 12.05
N PHE A 92 -12.54 -8.79 12.69
CA PHE A 92 -12.62 -9.45 13.99
C PHE A 92 -13.14 -8.52 15.10
N ARG A 93 -12.65 -7.27 15.14
CA ARG A 93 -13.13 -6.28 16.13
C ARG A 93 -14.55 -5.83 15.85
N GLY A 94 -14.91 -5.68 14.57
CA GLY A 94 -16.27 -5.31 14.14
C GLY A 94 -17.29 -6.40 14.49
N THR A 95 -16.95 -7.68 14.31
CA THR A 95 -17.82 -8.80 14.70
C THR A 95 -17.94 -8.95 16.20
N TRP A 96 -16.86 -8.73 16.96
CA TRP A 96 -16.86 -8.78 18.42
C TRP A 96 -17.72 -7.66 19.04
N LYS A 97 -17.58 -6.41 18.57
CA LYS A 97 -18.41 -5.27 19.02
C LYS A 97 -19.89 -5.45 18.66
N ALA A 98 -20.20 -6.24 17.63
CA ALA A 98 -21.57 -6.57 17.24
C ALA A 98 -22.25 -7.63 18.15
N GLY A 99 -21.54 -8.16 19.15
CA GLY A 99 -22.13 -8.99 20.21
C GLY A 99 -22.28 -10.48 19.89
N ARG A 100 -21.63 -11.00 18.84
CA ARG A 100 -21.63 -12.45 18.56
C ARG A 100 -20.63 -13.20 19.46
N THR A 101 -21.14 -14.15 20.23
CA THR A 101 -20.37 -15.23 20.86
C THR A 101 -19.94 -16.26 19.80
N MET A 102 -18.79 -16.92 19.99
CA MET A 102 -18.16 -17.86 19.04
C MET A 102 -19.10 -18.99 18.54
N ASP A 103 -20.19 -19.30 19.27
CA ASP A 103 -21.22 -20.28 18.91
C ASP A 103 -22.15 -19.87 17.74
N GLU A 104 -22.28 -18.58 17.42
CA GLU A 104 -23.13 -18.07 16.31
C GLU A 104 -22.34 -17.82 15.01
N MET A 105 -21.16 -18.41 14.87
CA MET A 105 -20.33 -18.31 13.66
C MET A 105 -20.74 -19.28 12.54
N GLU A 106 -21.71 -20.18 12.80
CA GLU A 106 -22.23 -21.14 11.82
C GLU A 106 -23.62 -20.67 11.30
N GLY A 107 -23.63 -19.93 10.20
CA GLY A 107 -24.84 -19.45 9.53
C GLY A 107 -24.79 -17.95 9.23
N VAL A 108 -24.78 -17.58 7.95
CA VAL A 108 -24.65 -16.17 7.53
C VAL A 108 -25.83 -15.77 6.64
N ASP A 109 -26.84 -15.14 7.24
CA ASP A 109 -27.91 -14.44 6.49
C ASP A 109 -27.40 -13.12 5.90
N GLU A 110 -27.85 -12.74 4.71
CA GLU A 110 -27.44 -11.51 3.99
C GLU A 110 -27.70 -10.19 4.76
N LEU A 111 -28.73 -10.16 5.63
CA LEU A 111 -29.00 -9.00 6.48
C LEU A 111 -27.96 -8.83 7.60
N SER A 112 -27.31 -9.91 8.05
CA SER A 112 -26.23 -9.87 9.04
C SER A 112 -24.95 -9.27 8.46
N LEU A 113 -24.64 -9.57 7.19
CA LEU A 113 -23.51 -9.03 6.44
C LEU A 113 -23.53 -7.50 6.37
N LYS A 114 -24.70 -6.89 6.06
CA LYS A 114 -24.82 -5.42 6.02
C LYS A 114 -24.65 -4.74 7.38
N ARG A 115 -25.01 -5.42 8.49
CA ARG A 115 -24.82 -4.91 9.86
C ARG A 115 -23.35 -5.02 10.28
N ILE A 116 -22.69 -6.12 9.88
CA ILE A 116 -21.25 -6.35 10.08
C ILE A 116 -20.45 -5.32 9.28
N ASP A 117 -20.74 -5.12 7.99
CA ASP A 117 -20.07 -4.10 7.16
C ASP A 117 -20.18 -2.69 7.76
N ARG A 118 -21.33 -2.37 8.36
CA ARG A 118 -21.53 -1.08 9.05
C ARG A 118 -20.75 -0.97 10.36
N GLY A 119 -20.65 -2.06 11.14
CA GLY A 119 -19.84 -2.12 12.37
C GLY A 119 -18.32 -2.14 12.11
N VAL A 120 -17.90 -2.78 11.02
CA VAL A 120 -16.52 -2.82 10.52
C VAL A 120 -16.12 -1.44 9.97
N ALA A 121 -17.00 -0.78 9.22
CA ALA A 121 -16.77 0.60 8.77
C ALA A 121 -16.61 1.59 9.92
N GLY A 122 -17.27 1.36 11.06
CA GLY A 122 -17.16 2.17 12.27
C GLY A 122 -16.06 1.75 13.26
N SER A 123 -15.30 0.69 12.97
CA SER A 123 -14.20 0.20 13.83
C SER A 123 -12.82 0.29 13.18
N ARG A 124 -12.73 0.95 12.02
CA ARG A 124 -11.47 1.38 11.41
C ARG A 124 -10.86 2.50 12.24
N ASP A 125 -10.12 2.09 13.27
CA ASP A 125 -9.45 2.98 14.22
C ASP A 125 -7.94 2.73 14.15
N PHE A 126 -7.12 3.71 14.52
CA PHE A 126 -5.66 3.58 14.67
C PHE A 126 -5.18 2.34 15.47
N VAL A 127 -6.05 1.77 16.31
CA VAL A 127 -5.78 0.58 17.12
C VAL A 127 -5.59 -0.67 16.26
N SER A 128 -6.38 -0.85 15.19
CA SER A 128 -6.22 -2.02 14.31
C SER A 128 -4.92 -1.94 13.52
N SER A 129 -4.55 -0.75 13.03
CA SER A 129 -3.26 -0.52 12.37
C SER A 129 -2.06 -0.73 13.32
N ALA A 130 -2.18 -0.33 14.59
CA ALA A 130 -1.14 -0.58 15.60
C ALA A 130 -0.96 -2.07 15.90
N LEU A 131 -2.07 -2.79 16.09
CA LEU A 131 -2.07 -4.24 16.28
C LEU A 131 -1.53 -4.96 15.04
N ALA A 132 -1.93 -4.54 13.84
CA ALA A 132 -1.43 -5.09 12.58
C ALA A 132 0.08 -4.89 12.44
N GLY A 133 0.59 -3.72 12.84
CA GLY A 133 2.02 -3.43 12.88
C GLY A 133 2.79 -4.35 13.83
N MET A 134 2.25 -4.58 15.03
CA MET A 134 2.82 -5.54 15.98
C MET A 134 2.84 -6.96 15.43
N VAL A 135 1.72 -7.43 14.89
CA VAL A 135 1.57 -8.78 14.32
C VAL A 135 2.54 -8.96 13.14
N THR A 136 2.62 -7.99 12.24
CA THR A 136 3.55 -8.02 11.11
C THR A 136 5.01 -8.07 11.58
N GLY A 137 5.37 -7.30 12.62
CA GLY A 137 6.70 -7.36 13.24
C GLY A 137 7.00 -8.69 13.94
N GLY A 138 5.98 -9.31 14.54
CA GLY A 138 6.07 -10.65 15.14
C GLY A 138 6.28 -11.74 14.10
N VAL A 139 5.49 -11.73 13.02
CA VAL A 139 5.64 -12.65 11.87
C VAL A 139 7.03 -12.50 11.24
N TRP A 140 7.49 -11.26 11.03
CA TRP A 140 8.84 -11.01 10.53
C TRP A 140 9.93 -11.57 11.44
N SER A 141 9.78 -11.39 12.76
CA SER A 141 10.77 -11.87 13.75
C SER A 141 10.80 -13.40 13.84
N ALA A 142 9.64 -14.04 13.76
CA ALA A 142 9.54 -15.50 13.73
C ALA A 142 10.17 -16.07 12.45
N TRP A 143 9.90 -15.45 11.29
CA TRP A 143 10.48 -15.85 10.01
C TRP A 143 12.02 -15.82 10.03
N HIS A 144 12.61 -14.81 10.68
CA HIS A 144 14.06 -14.64 10.75
C HIS A 144 14.69 -15.26 12.01
N GLN A 145 13.91 -15.99 12.82
CA GLN A 145 14.36 -16.66 14.04
C GLN A 145 15.20 -15.76 14.97
N PHE A 146 14.74 -14.54 15.20
CA PHE A 146 15.50 -13.59 16.03
C PHE A 146 15.48 -13.94 17.53
N PRO A 147 16.54 -13.61 18.28
CA PRO A 147 16.52 -13.68 19.74
C PRO A 147 15.41 -12.79 20.32
N VAL A 148 14.90 -13.16 21.50
CA VAL A 148 13.75 -12.50 22.15
C VAL A 148 13.94 -10.98 22.28
N SER A 149 15.17 -10.52 22.55
CA SER A 149 15.49 -9.09 22.67
C SER A 149 15.32 -8.31 21.35
N PHE A 150 15.74 -8.90 20.22
CA PHE A 150 15.59 -8.31 18.89
C PHE A 150 14.15 -8.41 18.37
N ALA A 151 13.48 -9.53 18.65
CA ALA A 151 12.07 -9.70 18.33
C ALA A 151 11.20 -8.65 19.04
N ALA A 152 11.42 -8.44 20.34
CA ALA A 152 10.70 -7.42 21.12
C ALA A 152 10.90 -6.01 20.55
N ARG A 153 12.12 -5.66 20.13
CA ARG A 153 12.40 -4.37 19.48
C ARG A 153 11.63 -4.24 18.16
N THR A 154 11.61 -5.28 17.35
CA THR A 154 10.93 -5.28 16.04
C THR A 154 9.42 -5.15 16.19
N ILE A 155 8.82 -5.85 17.16
CA ILE A 155 7.40 -5.75 17.48
C ILE A 155 7.05 -4.33 17.94
N ARG A 156 7.87 -3.71 18.81
CA ARG A 156 7.67 -2.31 19.24
C ARG A 156 7.78 -1.32 18.09
N MET A 157 8.73 -1.50 17.18
CA MET A 157 8.82 -0.66 15.97
C MET A 157 7.59 -0.84 15.08
N GLY A 158 7.12 -2.08 14.93
CA GLY A 158 5.87 -2.38 14.23
C GLY A 158 4.66 -1.66 14.86
N LEU A 159 4.55 -1.67 16.19
CA LEU A 159 3.53 -0.93 16.93
C LEU A 159 3.57 0.57 16.61
N VAL A 160 4.73 1.21 16.74
CA VAL A 160 4.89 2.65 16.54
C VAL A 160 4.58 3.05 15.10
N VAL A 161 5.06 2.28 14.12
CA VAL A 161 4.75 2.51 12.71
C VAL A 161 3.25 2.33 12.43
N GLY A 162 2.64 1.28 12.99
CA GLY A 162 1.21 1.03 12.87
C GLY A 162 0.36 2.15 13.49
N LEU A 163 0.74 2.66 14.67
CA LEU A 163 0.08 3.83 15.29
C LEU A 163 0.23 5.08 14.41
N GLY A 164 1.43 5.37 13.92
CA GLY A 164 1.68 6.52 13.06
C GLY A 164 0.86 6.44 11.77
N TYR A 165 0.78 5.26 11.17
CA TYR A 165 -0.04 5.01 9.99
C TYR A 165 -1.54 5.21 10.27
N GLY A 166 -2.05 4.59 11.34
CA GLY A 166 -3.46 4.68 11.73
C GLY A 166 -3.89 6.10 12.06
N LEU A 167 -3.10 6.83 12.86
CA LEU A 167 -3.37 8.26 13.14
C LEU A 167 -3.32 9.11 11.86
N GLY A 168 -2.43 8.78 10.93
CA GLY A 168 -2.38 9.42 9.62
C GLY A 168 -3.64 9.16 8.79
N GLN A 169 -4.16 7.93 8.80
CA GLN A 169 -5.44 7.60 8.15
C GLN A 169 -6.60 8.36 8.79
N ASP A 170 -6.70 8.36 10.13
CA ASP A 170 -7.76 9.05 10.87
C ASP A 170 -7.73 10.56 10.60
N ALA A 171 -6.53 11.16 10.58
CA ALA A 171 -6.34 12.56 10.24
C ALA A 171 -6.78 12.88 8.80
N LEU A 172 -6.53 12.00 7.83
CA LEU A 172 -6.97 12.16 6.45
C LEU A 172 -8.50 12.06 6.32
N VAL A 173 -9.12 11.11 7.03
CA VAL A 173 -10.58 10.98 7.08
C VAL A 173 -11.21 12.23 7.68
N TRP A 174 -10.65 12.72 8.80
CA TRP A 174 -11.09 13.95 9.45
C TRP A 174 -10.91 15.18 8.55
N ALA A 175 -9.74 15.33 7.92
CA ALA A 175 -9.47 16.44 7.00
C ALA A 175 -10.41 16.42 5.79
N LYS A 176 -10.68 15.23 5.23
CA LYS A 176 -11.66 15.06 4.15
C LYS A 176 -13.07 15.44 4.61
N ALA A 177 -13.48 15.06 5.82
CA ALA A 177 -14.79 15.44 6.35
C ALA A 177 -14.91 16.96 6.58
N ARG A 178 -13.81 17.63 6.96
CA ARG A 178 -13.80 19.07 7.28
C ARG A 178 -13.68 19.99 6.06
N TYR A 179 -12.93 19.57 5.04
CA TYR A 179 -12.62 20.37 3.84
C TYR A 179 -13.25 19.82 2.55
N GLY A 180 -13.79 18.61 2.56
CA GLY A 180 -14.48 18.00 1.43
C GLY A 180 -15.92 18.50 1.27
N ASP A 181 -16.10 19.82 1.29
CA ASP A 181 -17.37 20.48 0.96
C ASP A 181 -17.42 20.70 -0.56
N GLY A 182 -17.58 19.60 -1.29
CA GLY A 182 -17.61 19.59 -2.75
C GLY A 182 -18.18 18.28 -3.26
N GLU A 183 -19.50 18.18 -3.27
CA GLU A 183 -20.34 17.27 -4.07
C GLU A 183 -19.63 15.98 -4.52
N GLU A 184 -19.60 14.95 -3.66
CA GLU A 184 -19.18 13.57 -4.01
C GLU A 184 -20.04 12.92 -5.12
N GLY A 185 -20.96 13.67 -5.74
CA GLY A 185 -21.81 13.24 -6.85
C GLY A 185 -21.44 13.80 -8.23
N GLU A 186 -20.61 14.83 -8.35
CA GLU A 186 -20.25 15.42 -9.64
C GLU A 186 -18.73 15.37 -9.85
N SER A 187 -18.25 14.28 -10.46
CA SER A 187 -16.92 14.32 -11.05
C SER A 187 -16.90 15.47 -12.08
N TRP A 188 -15.77 16.17 -12.22
CA TRP A 188 -15.61 17.22 -13.24
C TRP A 188 -15.96 16.75 -14.66
N ILE A 189 -15.91 15.43 -14.91
CA ILE A 189 -16.31 14.76 -16.14
C ILE A 189 -17.84 14.62 -16.28
N TYR A 190 -18.59 14.58 -15.17
CA TYR A 190 -20.04 14.38 -15.14
C TYR A 190 -20.86 15.60 -14.70
N LYS A 191 -20.21 16.76 -14.54
CA LYS A 191 -20.90 18.01 -14.18
C LYS A 191 -22.04 18.29 -15.18
N GLY A 192 -23.28 18.26 -14.71
CA GLY A 192 -24.49 18.46 -15.54
C GLY A 192 -25.01 17.25 -16.35
N ALA A 193 -24.48 16.04 -16.17
CA ALA A 193 -25.02 14.84 -16.82
C ALA A 193 -26.38 14.40 -16.21
N LYS A 194 -26.58 14.62 -14.89
CA LYS A 194 -27.87 14.36 -14.23
C LYS A 194 -28.96 15.34 -14.69
N ASN A 195 -28.63 16.62 -14.86
CA ASN A 195 -29.58 17.64 -15.35
C ASN A 195 -30.08 17.33 -16.78
N ARG A 196 -29.23 16.79 -17.66
CA ARG A 196 -29.65 16.40 -19.02
C ARG A 196 -30.65 15.25 -19.06
N LYS A 197 -30.46 14.21 -18.23
CA LYS A 197 -31.45 13.12 -18.12
C LYS A 197 -32.80 13.58 -17.60
N GLN A 198 -32.84 14.60 -16.74
CA GLN A 198 -34.09 15.13 -16.21
C GLN A 198 -34.86 15.96 -17.25
N VAL A 199 -34.15 16.65 -18.16
CA VAL A 199 -34.76 17.38 -19.29
C VAL A 199 -35.38 16.42 -20.32
N ASP A 200 -34.68 15.34 -20.70
CA ASP A 200 -35.20 14.36 -21.66
C ASP A 200 -36.46 13.60 -21.14
N ILE A 201 -36.55 13.35 -19.83
CA ILE A 201 -37.72 12.68 -19.23
C ILE A 201 -38.91 13.65 -19.12
N GLY A 202 -38.66 14.96 -18.99
CA GLY A 202 -39.70 15.99 -18.96
C GLY A 202 -40.34 16.24 -20.34
N GLU A 203 -39.53 16.26 -21.41
CA GLU A 203 -40.04 16.54 -22.77
C GLU A 203 -40.67 15.31 -23.45
N GLY A 204 -40.33 14.09 -23.03
CA GLY A 204 -40.90 12.85 -23.59
C GLY A 204 -42.29 12.47 -23.05
N GLY A 205 -42.75 13.10 -21.96
CA GLY A 205 -44.05 12.83 -21.33
C GLY A 205 -45.20 13.71 -21.83
N GLU A 206 -44.90 14.74 -22.64
CA GLU A 206 -45.88 15.74 -23.08
C GLU A 206 -46.33 15.55 -24.54
N LYS A 207 -45.91 14.45 -25.20
CA LYS A 207 -46.33 14.08 -26.55
C LYS A 207 -46.92 12.67 -26.59
N ALA A 208 -48.06 12.47 -25.93
CA ALA A 208 -48.99 11.37 -26.14
C ALA A 208 -50.43 11.88 -26.06
#